data_AF-A0A852WBZ6-F1
#
_entry.id   AF-A0A852WBZ6-F1
#
_cell.length_a   1.000
_cell.length_b   1.000
_cell.length_c   1.000
_cell.angle_alpha   90.00
_cell.angle_beta   90.00
_cell.angle_gamma   90.00
#
_symmetry.space_group_name_H-M   'P 1'
#
loop_
_entity.id
_entity.type
_entity.pdbx_description
1 polymer ?
#
loop_
_entity_poly.entity_id
_entity_poly.type
_entity_poly.pdbx_seq_one_letter_code
_entity_poly.pdbx_strand_id
1 'polypeptide(L)'
;MGESLFAEPLLWLIVGAEIGFWVFLLAGLGARYVLRRRGLGAVLLLGVPLMDLVLVTASTVDLATGGAPSRVHGLAALYLGITVAFGHPLVRWADVRGAHRFAGGPAPVRPPRGGVARTRYEWREYGKVVAAWVVTAAVLLLLSVAGGRAFPAPGAWPEDPMWSWLATASLAAGIWFVVGPLWATVFPGSGDREHTGVR
;
A
#
# COMPACT_ATOMS: atom_id res chain seq x y z
N MET A 1 26.80 20.27 9.93
CA MET A 1 27.86 19.26 10.04
C MET A 1 27.14 17.93 10.29
N GLY A 2 26.59 17.26 9.28
CA GLY A 2 27.31 16.77 8.11
C GLY A 2 27.82 15.34 8.31
N GLU A 3 27.49 14.71 9.44
CA GLU A 3 27.93 13.34 9.72
C GLU A 3 26.88 12.33 9.24
N SER A 4 27.30 11.62 8.18
CA SER A 4 27.02 10.21 7.92
C SER A 4 25.57 9.78 7.67
N LEU A 5 24.84 10.52 6.82
CA LEU A 5 23.71 9.93 6.10
C LEU A 5 24.12 8.70 5.27
N PHE A 6 25.41 8.50 4.97
CA PHE A 6 25.92 7.39 4.14
C PHE A 6 26.63 6.26 4.91
N ALA A 7 26.66 6.26 6.24
CA ALA A 7 27.34 5.21 7.04
C ALA A 7 26.41 4.10 7.55
N GLU A 8 25.11 4.21 7.33
CA GLU A 8 24.13 3.25 7.84
C GLU A 8 23.97 2.08 6.85
N PRO A 9 24.30 0.82 7.20
CA PRO A 9 24.00 -0.36 6.39
C PRO A 9 22.49 -0.45 6.02
N LEU A 10 21.66 0.26 6.78
CA LEU A 10 20.24 0.49 6.57
C LEU A 10 19.90 1.23 5.27
N LEU A 11 20.73 2.17 4.81
CA LEU A 11 20.45 2.95 3.61
C LEU A 11 20.64 2.10 2.35
N TRP A 12 21.61 1.19 2.36
CA TRP A 12 21.80 0.18 1.32
C TRP A 12 20.65 -0.82 1.24
N LEU A 13 20.02 -1.15 2.38
CA LEU A 13 18.86 -2.03 2.41
C LEU A 13 17.61 -1.33 1.84
N ILE A 14 17.39 -0.05 2.17
CA ILE A 14 16.31 0.77 1.60
C ILE A 14 16.51 0.92 0.10
N VAL A 15 17.74 1.25 -0.34
CA VAL A 15 18.08 1.35 -1.76
C VAL A 15 17.89 0.00 -2.45
N GLY A 16 18.29 -1.11 -1.81
CA GLY A 16 18.09 -2.47 -2.34
C GLY A 16 16.61 -2.85 -2.46
N ALA A 17 15.78 -2.50 -1.48
CA ALA A 17 14.34 -2.74 -1.51
C ALA A 17 13.64 -1.88 -2.57
N GLU A 18 14.02 -0.61 -2.68
CA GLU A 18 13.51 0.31 -3.70
C GLU A 18 13.91 -0.15 -5.10
N ILE A 19 15.17 -0.53 -5.30
CA ILE A 19 15.67 -1.08 -6.58
C ILE A 19 14.95 -2.39 -6.91
N GLY A 20 14.82 -3.32 -5.95
CA GLY A 20 14.11 -4.58 -6.15
C GLY A 20 12.66 -4.35 -6.56
N PHE A 21 11.96 -3.45 -5.87
CA PHE A 21 10.60 -3.05 -6.20
C PHE A 21 10.48 -2.51 -7.63
N TRP A 22 11.30 -1.52 -8.01
CA TRP A 22 11.28 -0.95 -9.35
C TRP A 22 11.63 -1.98 -10.42
N VAL A 23 12.59 -2.86 -10.15
CA VAL A 23 12.99 -3.94 -11.06
C VAL A 23 11.84 -4.92 -11.28
N PHE A 24 11.18 -5.42 -10.22
CA PHE A 24 10.04 -6.34 -10.37
C PHE A 24 8.83 -5.66 -11.01
N LEU A 25 8.54 -4.40 -10.66
CA LEU A 25 7.44 -3.63 -11.22
C LEU A 25 7.64 -3.37 -12.71
N LEU A 26 8.80 -2.84 -13.10
CA LEU A 26 9.12 -2.52 -14.49
C LEU A 26 9.30 -3.79 -15.33
N ALA A 27 9.90 -4.86 -14.79
CA ALA A 27 10.01 -6.13 -15.48
C ALA A 27 8.63 -6.78 -15.69
N GLY A 28 7.75 -6.74 -14.69
CA GLY A 28 6.38 -7.24 -14.80
C GLY A 28 5.55 -6.48 -15.83
N LEU A 29 5.64 -5.14 -15.83
CA LEU A 29 4.99 -4.29 -16.84
C LEU A 29 5.58 -4.54 -18.24
N GLY A 30 6.91 -4.59 -18.35
CA GLY A 30 7.63 -4.83 -19.59
C GLY A 30 7.27 -6.18 -20.21
N ALA A 31 7.29 -7.26 -19.43
CA ALA A 31 6.91 -8.59 -19.89
C ALA A 31 5.45 -8.67 -20.32
N ARG A 32 4.54 -7.99 -19.61
CA ARG A 32 3.11 -7.99 -19.92
C ARG A 32 2.77 -7.20 -21.18
N TYR A 33 3.40 -6.06 -21.39
CA TYR A 33 2.98 -5.10 -22.41
C TYR A 33 3.94 -4.96 -23.59
N VAL A 34 5.26 -5.05 -23.39
CA VAL A 34 6.24 -5.04 -24.49
C VAL A 34 6.33 -6.43 -25.12
N LEU A 35 6.41 -7.48 -24.31
CA LEU A 35 6.51 -8.86 -24.80
C LEU A 35 5.15 -9.55 -25.03
N ARG A 36 4.03 -8.90 -24.70
CA ARG A 36 2.65 -9.46 -24.76
C ARG A 36 2.48 -10.82 -24.06
N ARG A 37 3.38 -11.20 -23.15
CA ARG A 37 3.36 -12.49 -22.44
C ARG A 37 2.56 -12.33 -21.15
N ARG A 38 1.24 -12.45 -21.26
CA ARG A 38 0.29 -12.31 -20.14
C ARG A 38 0.62 -13.19 -18.92
N GLY A 39 1.09 -14.43 -19.16
CA GLY A 39 1.49 -15.35 -18.10
C GLY A 39 2.76 -14.91 -17.35
N LEU A 40 3.80 -14.48 -18.06
CA LEU A 40 5.03 -13.95 -17.44
C LEU A 40 4.76 -12.65 -16.68
N GLY A 41 3.92 -11.77 -17.23
CA GLY A 41 3.48 -10.55 -16.54
C GLY A 41 2.72 -10.86 -15.24
N ALA A 42 1.87 -11.88 -15.22
CA ALA A 42 1.15 -12.32 -14.01
C ALA A 42 2.10 -12.91 -12.95
N VAL A 43 3.05 -13.75 -13.37
CA VAL A 43 4.07 -14.34 -12.47
C VAL A 43 5.02 -13.28 -11.92
N LEU A 44 5.44 -12.31 -12.73
CA LEU A 44 6.28 -11.19 -12.28
C LEU A 44 5.53 -10.26 -11.32
N LEU A 45 4.22 -10.05 -11.51
CA LEU A 45 3.38 -9.29 -10.57
C LEU A 45 3.13 -10.06 -9.26
N LEU A 46 3.13 -11.39 -9.28
CA LEU A 46 3.21 -12.23 -8.07
C LEU A 46 4.57 -12.13 -7.37
N GLY A 47 5.60 -11.64 -8.05
CA GLY A 47 6.89 -11.32 -7.44
C GLY A 47 6.80 -10.21 -6.39
N VAL A 48 5.83 -9.30 -6.51
CA VAL A 48 5.61 -8.22 -5.53
C VAL A 48 5.22 -8.77 -4.16
N PRO A 49 4.13 -9.55 -3.98
CA PRO A 49 3.80 -10.14 -2.69
C PRO A 49 4.85 -11.16 -2.20
N LEU A 50 5.59 -11.79 -3.12
CA LEU A 50 6.70 -12.68 -2.74
C LEU A 50 7.85 -11.88 -2.12
N MET A 51 8.20 -10.72 -2.67
CA MET A 51 9.20 -9.81 -2.09
C MET A 51 8.75 -9.29 -0.73
N ASP A 52 7.46 -8.97 -0.57
CA ASP A 52 6.94 -8.56 0.73
C ASP A 52 7.06 -9.66 1.77
N LEU A 53 6.78 -10.91 1.39
CA LEU A 53 6.94 -12.05 2.26
C LEU A 53 8.41 -12.25 2.66
N VAL A 54 9.35 -12.10 1.71
CA VAL A 54 10.78 -12.16 1.98
C VAL A 54 11.20 -11.04 2.93
N LEU A 55 10.73 -9.81 2.71
CA LEU A 55 11.05 -8.65 3.54
C LEU A 55 10.57 -8.83 4.99
N VAL A 56 9.34 -9.33 5.17
CA VAL A 56 8.76 -9.60 6.49
C VAL A 56 9.46 -10.77 7.16
N THR A 57 9.78 -11.83 6.41
CA THR A 57 10.51 -12.99 6.95
C THR A 57 11.91 -12.60 7.41
N ALA A 58 12.64 -11.84 6.58
CA ALA A 58 13.96 -11.33 6.93
C ALA A 58 13.91 -10.43 8.18
N SER A 59 12.93 -9.52 8.24
CA SER A 59 12.70 -8.64 9.40
C SER A 59 12.39 -9.44 10.68
N THR A 60 11.63 -10.53 10.54
CA THR A 60 11.28 -11.41 11.67
C THR A 60 12.48 -12.17 12.18
N VAL A 61 13.30 -12.71 11.27
CA VAL A 61 14.54 -13.43 11.62
C VAL A 61 15.55 -12.49 12.26
N ASP A 62 15.74 -11.28 11.73
CA ASP A 62 16.65 -10.28 12.30
C ASP A 62 16.31 -10.00 13.77
N LEU A 63 15.05 -9.68 14.05
CA LEU A 63 14.58 -9.44 15.43
C LEU A 63 14.67 -10.69 16.32
N ALA A 64 14.36 -11.88 15.79
CA ALA A 64 14.46 -13.13 16.55
C ALA A 64 15.92 -13.52 16.90
N THR A 65 16.89 -13.09 16.08
CA THR A 65 18.33 -13.33 16.33
C THR A 65 18.99 -12.26 17.19
N GLY A 66 18.23 -11.28 17.69
CA GLY A 66 18.71 -10.22 18.59
C GLY A 66 18.91 -8.86 17.92
N GLY A 67 18.43 -8.67 16.70
CA GLY A 67 18.45 -7.39 15.99
C GLY A 67 17.76 -6.26 16.75
N ALA A 68 18.27 -5.03 16.54
CA ALA A 68 17.69 -3.83 17.11
C ALA A 68 16.49 -3.33 16.27
N PRO A 69 15.35 -2.96 16.88
CA PRO A 69 14.22 -2.40 16.18
C PRO A 69 14.64 -1.13 15.47
N SER A 70 14.25 -1.04 14.22
CA SER A 70 14.61 0.08 13.36
C SER A 70 13.41 0.51 12.54
N ARG A 71 13.50 1.71 11.96
CA ARG A 71 12.49 2.24 11.03
C ARG A 71 12.23 1.34 9.84
N VAL A 72 13.18 0.49 9.45
CA VAL A 72 12.99 -0.45 8.35
C VAL A 72 11.98 -1.53 8.69
N HIS A 73 11.99 -2.04 9.92
CA HIS A 73 11.04 -3.05 10.37
C HIS A 73 9.59 -2.54 10.30
N GLY A 74 9.38 -1.28 10.71
CA GLY A 74 8.07 -0.65 10.62
C GLY A 74 7.67 -0.33 9.19
N LEU A 75 8.61 0.06 8.35
CA LEU A 75 8.36 0.31 6.93
C LEU A 75 7.99 -0.99 6.19
N ALA A 76 8.64 -2.11 6.50
CA ALA A 76 8.32 -3.42 5.95
C ALA A 76 6.88 -3.84 6.29
N ALA A 77 6.46 -3.64 7.53
CA ALA A 77 5.09 -3.89 7.97
C ALA A 77 4.06 -2.97 7.29
N LEU A 78 4.41 -1.69 7.13
CA LEU A 78 3.57 -0.72 6.43
C LEU A 78 3.41 -1.10 4.95
N TYR A 79 4.51 -1.46 4.32
CA TYR A 79 4.56 -1.84 2.92
C TYR A 79 3.71 -3.09 2.64
N LEU A 80 3.86 -4.15 3.45
CA LEU A 80 3.01 -5.34 3.35
C LEU A 80 1.52 -5.00 3.52
N GLY A 81 1.18 -4.14 4.49
CA GLY A 81 -0.20 -3.71 4.71
C GLY A 81 -0.80 -3.03 3.48
N ILE A 82 -0.04 -2.12 2.86
CA ILE A 82 -0.44 -1.45 1.62
C ILE A 82 -0.61 -2.46 0.49
N THR A 83 0.36 -3.35 0.28
CA THR A 83 0.28 -4.35 -0.80
C THR A 83 -0.92 -5.28 -0.63
N VAL A 84 -1.21 -5.75 0.59
CA VAL A 84 -2.35 -6.64 0.84
C VAL A 84 -3.67 -5.91 0.58
N ALA A 85 -3.81 -4.67 1.05
CA ALA A 85 -5.05 -3.92 0.90
C ALA A 85 -5.31 -3.39 -0.52
N PHE A 86 -4.26 -2.95 -1.22
CA PHE A 86 -4.37 -2.32 -2.53
C PHE A 86 -3.99 -3.25 -3.70
N GLY A 87 -3.39 -4.40 -3.44
CA GLY A 87 -2.86 -5.29 -4.47
C GLY A 87 -3.91 -5.82 -5.44
N HIS A 88 -5.00 -6.41 -4.94
CA HIS A 88 -6.05 -6.95 -5.81
C HIS A 88 -6.74 -5.85 -6.66
N PRO A 89 -7.15 -4.69 -6.10
CA PRO A 89 -7.61 -3.55 -6.90
C PRO A 89 -6.61 -3.07 -7.95
N LEU A 90 -5.32 -3.00 -7.60
CA LEU A 90 -4.25 -2.54 -8.50
C LEU A 90 -4.09 -3.49 -9.69
N VAL A 91 -4.06 -4.80 -9.45
CA VAL A 91 -3.98 -5.81 -10.51
C VAL A 91 -5.18 -5.71 -11.45
N ARG A 92 -6.38 -5.54 -10.91
CA ARG A 92 -7.61 -5.37 -11.72
C ARG A 92 -7.58 -4.07 -12.52
N TRP A 93 -7.11 -2.97 -11.93
CA TRP A 93 -6.96 -1.69 -12.63
C TRP A 93 -5.96 -1.80 -13.77
N ALA A 94 -4.81 -2.44 -13.54
CA ALA A 94 -3.79 -2.67 -14.55
C ALA A 94 -4.31 -3.56 -15.69
N ASP A 95 -5.10 -4.58 -15.36
CA ASP A 95 -5.73 -5.46 -16.36
C ASP A 95 -6.70 -4.68 -17.26
N VAL A 96 -7.59 -3.89 -16.68
CA VAL A 96 -8.54 -3.04 -17.42
C VAL A 96 -7.81 -2.01 -18.29
N ARG A 97 -6.76 -1.36 -17.77
CA ARG A 97 -5.95 -0.39 -18.52
C ARG A 97 -5.21 -1.05 -19.68
N GLY A 98 -4.66 -2.23 -19.42
CA GLY A 98 -3.97 -3.06 -20.40
C GLY A 98 -4.88 -3.50 -21.54
N ALA A 99 -6.08 -3.99 -21.20
CA ALA A 99 -7.09 -4.37 -22.15
C ALA A 99 -7.52 -3.17 -23.02
N HIS A 100 -7.75 -2.01 -22.42
CA HIS A 100 -8.13 -0.80 -23.14
C HIS A 100 -7.04 -0.31 -24.11
N ARG A 101 -5.77 -0.25 -23.67
CA ARG A 101 -4.67 0.30 -24.47
C ARG A 101 -4.20 -0.61 -25.60
N PHE A 102 -4.20 -1.93 -25.38
CA PHE A 102 -3.55 -2.90 -26.27
C PHE A 102 -4.48 -3.93 -26.90
N ALA A 103 -5.71 -4.07 -26.41
CA ALA A 103 -6.67 -5.08 -26.88
C ALA A 103 -8.06 -4.49 -27.21
N GLY A 104 -8.19 -3.17 -27.32
CA GLY A 104 -9.46 -2.51 -27.65
C GLY A 104 -10.56 -2.67 -26.58
N GLY A 105 -10.18 -2.99 -25.34
CA GLY A 105 -11.12 -3.15 -24.23
C GLY A 105 -11.84 -1.84 -23.87
N PRO A 106 -12.94 -1.91 -23.09
CA PRO A 106 -13.74 -0.74 -22.74
C PRO A 106 -12.94 0.30 -21.94
N ALA A 107 -13.31 1.58 -22.07
CA ALA A 107 -12.66 2.67 -21.38
C ALA A 107 -12.78 2.51 -19.85
N PRO A 108 -11.72 2.80 -19.08
CA PRO A 108 -11.74 2.63 -17.63
C PRO A 108 -12.79 3.52 -16.97
N VAL A 109 -13.66 2.92 -16.15
CA VAL A 109 -14.79 3.59 -15.51
C VAL A 109 -14.29 4.73 -14.64
N ARG A 110 -14.81 5.95 -14.87
CA ARG A 110 -14.44 7.14 -14.08
C ARG A 110 -15.09 7.06 -12.68
N PRO A 111 -14.44 7.60 -11.63
CA PRO A 111 -15.05 7.70 -10.31
C PRO A 111 -16.38 8.47 -10.37
N PRO A 112 -17.40 8.08 -9.56
CA PRO A 112 -18.66 8.81 -9.50
C PRO A 112 -18.44 10.25 -9.04
N ARG A 113 -19.03 11.23 -9.75
CA ARG A 113 -18.80 12.66 -9.48
C ARG A 113 -19.68 13.24 -8.38
N GLY A 114 -20.79 12.59 -8.03
CA GLY A 114 -21.68 13.08 -6.98
C GLY A 114 -22.72 12.07 -6.50
N GLY A 115 -23.48 12.48 -5.49
CA GLY A 115 -24.55 11.72 -4.85
C GLY A 115 -24.08 10.50 -4.05
N VAL A 116 -25.05 9.63 -3.72
CA VAL A 116 -24.84 8.40 -2.92
C VAL A 116 -23.80 7.46 -3.52
N ALA A 117 -23.62 7.49 -4.84
CA ALA A 117 -22.60 6.71 -5.54
C ALA A 117 -21.17 7.15 -5.18
N ARG A 118 -20.92 8.47 -5.07
CA ARG A 118 -19.64 9.03 -4.61
C ARG A 118 -19.38 8.66 -3.16
N THR A 119 -20.36 8.83 -2.28
CA THR A 119 -20.24 8.46 -0.87
C THR A 119 -19.85 6.98 -0.71
N ARG A 120 -20.55 6.06 -1.40
CA ARG A 120 -20.22 4.62 -1.37
C ARG A 120 -18.83 4.31 -1.92
N TYR A 121 -18.38 5.05 -2.93
CA TYR A 121 -17.04 4.91 -3.49
C TYR A 121 -15.97 5.31 -2.47
N GLU A 122 -16.11 6.49 -1.85
CA GLU A 122 -15.16 6.98 -0.83
C GLU A 122 -15.08 6.07 0.39
N TRP A 123 -16.22 5.54 0.87
CA TRP A 123 -16.24 4.57 1.97
C TRP A 123 -15.56 3.25 1.60
N ARG A 124 -15.66 2.80 0.34
CA ARG A 124 -14.95 1.61 -0.14
C ARG A 124 -13.45 1.83 -0.22
N GLU A 125 -13.00 3.00 -0.69
CA GLU A 125 -11.58 3.35 -0.71
C GLU A 125 -11.02 3.48 0.71
N TYR A 126 -11.77 4.13 1.61
CA TYR A 126 -11.39 4.22 3.01
C TYR A 126 -11.30 2.85 3.70
N GLY A 127 -12.21 1.92 3.37
CA GLY A 127 -12.14 0.53 3.86
C GLY A 127 -10.81 -0.16 3.52
N LYS A 128 -10.17 0.17 2.39
CA LYS A 128 -8.84 -0.34 2.04
C LYS A 128 -7.75 0.28 2.90
N VAL A 129 -7.84 1.58 3.20
CA VAL A 129 -6.91 2.25 4.13
C VAL A 129 -6.97 1.61 5.51
N VAL A 130 -8.19 1.34 6.01
CA VAL A 130 -8.38 0.64 7.28
C VAL A 130 -7.81 -0.78 7.21
N ALA A 131 -8.06 -1.53 6.14
CA ALA A 131 -7.49 -2.86 5.96
C ALA A 131 -5.94 -2.83 5.95
N ALA A 132 -5.34 -1.87 5.25
CA ALA A 132 -3.89 -1.69 5.21
C ALA A 132 -3.35 -1.44 6.61
N TRP A 133 -3.97 -0.53 7.35
CA TRP A 133 -3.60 -0.19 8.72
C TRP A 133 -3.68 -1.41 9.65
N VAL A 134 -4.77 -2.19 9.57
CA VAL A 134 -4.95 -3.41 10.40
C VAL A 134 -3.86 -4.45 10.09
N VAL A 135 -3.54 -4.67 8.82
CA VAL A 135 -2.47 -5.61 8.43
C VAL A 135 -1.11 -5.11 8.92
N THR A 136 -0.81 -3.82 8.77
CA THR A 136 0.43 -3.23 9.30
C THR A 136 0.53 -3.39 10.81
N ALA A 137 -0.53 -3.09 11.55
CA ALA A 137 -0.56 -3.29 13.00
C ALA A 137 -0.34 -4.76 13.38
N ALA A 138 -1.00 -5.70 12.68
CA ALA A 138 -0.82 -7.14 12.93
C ALA A 138 0.62 -7.61 12.68
N VAL A 139 1.27 -7.11 11.63
CA VAL A 139 2.67 -7.46 11.32
C VAL A 139 3.62 -6.84 12.34
N LEU A 140 3.38 -5.60 12.77
CA LEU A 140 4.17 -4.96 13.84
C LEU A 140 4.05 -5.71 15.17
N LEU A 141 2.86 -6.22 15.50
CA LEU A 141 2.65 -7.07 16.67
C LEU A 141 3.45 -8.37 16.53
N LEU A 142 3.42 -9.02 15.36
CA LEU A 142 4.21 -10.23 15.08
C LEU A 142 5.71 -9.99 15.26
N LEU A 143 6.23 -8.91 14.68
CA LEU A 143 7.64 -8.52 14.81
C LEU A 143 8.04 -8.23 16.26
N SER A 144 7.15 -7.58 17.03
CA SER A 144 7.36 -7.30 18.45
C SER A 144 7.45 -8.59 19.28
N VAL A 145 6.54 -9.55 19.02
CA VAL A 145 6.55 -10.86 19.68
C VAL A 145 7.80 -11.66 19.30
N ALA A 146 8.18 -11.67 18.03
CA ALA A 146 9.38 -12.36 17.55
C ALA A 146 10.66 -11.80 18.17
N GLY A 147 10.71 -10.48 18.37
CA GLY A 147 11.81 -9.81 19.09
C GLY A 147 11.72 -9.88 20.62
N GLY A 148 10.72 -10.56 21.20
CA GLY A 148 10.53 -10.66 22.64
C GLY A 148 10.23 -9.33 23.35
N ARG A 149 9.60 -8.37 22.65
CA ARG A 149 9.39 -7.00 23.12
C ARG A 149 7.96 -6.75 23.60
N ALA A 150 7.84 -5.86 24.59
CA ALA A 150 6.55 -5.34 25.03
C ALA A 150 5.97 -4.38 23.99
N PHE A 151 4.65 -4.29 23.95
CA PHE A 151 3.94 -3.39 23.05
C PHE A 151 3.97 -1.96 23.62
N PRO A 152 4.49 -0.97 22.88
CA PRO A 152 4.46 0.42 23.33
C PRO A 152 3.03 0.94 23.37
N ALA A 153 2.73 1.76 24.38
CA ALA A 153 1.45 2.47 24.45
C ALA A 153 1.28 3.42 23.25
N PRO A 154 0.04 3.70 22.79
CA PRO A 154 -0.20 4.55 21.62
C PRO A 154 0.47 5.93 21.67
N GLY A 155 0.64 6.50 22.87
CA GLY A 155 1.34 7.78 23.05
C GLY A 155 2.84 7.74 22.76
N ALA A 156 3.47 6.57 22.81
CA ALA A 156 4.90 6.39 22.56
C ALA A 156 5.22 6.00 21.11
N TRP A 157 4.22 5.68 20.29
CA TRP A 157 4.43 5.26 18.91
C TRP A 157 5.24 6.26 18.06
N PRO A 158 5.05 7.59 18.15
CA PRO A 158 5.81 8.53 17.31
C PRO A 158 7.33 8.50 17.55
N GLU A 159 7.76 8.17 18.76
CA GLU A 159 9.17 8.13 19.16
C GLU A 159 9.81 6.75 18.92
N ASP A 160 8.98 5.71 18.81
CA ASP A 160 9.45 4.35 18.57
C ASP A 160 9.88 4.16 17.10
N PRO A 161 11.10 3.65 16.84
CA PRO A 161 11.60 3.45 15.49
C PRO A 161 10.69 2.59 14.61
N MET A 162 10.04 1.58 15.18
CA MET A 162 9.20 0.64 14.43
C MET A 162 7.73 1.09 14.39
N TRP A 163 7.20 1.58 15.51
CA TRP A 163 5.78 1.96 15.62
C TRP A 163 5.45 3.36 15.08
N SER A 164 6.45 4.22 14.86
CA SER A 164 6.27 5.56 14.28
C SER A 164 5.61 5.55 12.89
N TRP A 165 5.81 4.47 12.12
CA TRP A 165 5.11 4.26 10.86
C TRP A 165 3.61 4.02 11.05
N LEU A 166 3.21 3.29 12.08
CA LEU A 166 1.80 3.10 12.40
C LEU A 166 1.17 4.39 12.92
N ALA A 167 1.90 5.20 13.69
CA ALA A 167 1.45 6.54 14.09
C ALA A 167 1.22 7.44 12.86
N THR A 168 2.17 7.45 11.93
CA THR A 168 2.07 8.20 10.67
C THR A 168 0.91 7.71 9.81
N ALA A 169 0.73 6.39 9.68
CA ALA A 169 -0.39 5.79 8.96
C ALA A 169 -1.74 6.13 9.61
N SER A 170 -1.80 6.20 10.95
CA SER A 170 -3.00 6.59 11.69
C SER A 170 -3.37 8.06 11.41
N LEU A 171 -2.38 8.96 11.39
CA LEU A 171 -2.58 10.36 11.02
C LEU A 171 -3.08 10.49 9.58
N ALA A 172 -2.42 9.80 8.65
CA ALA A 172 -2.80 9.80 7.24
C ALA A 172 -4.23 9.24 7.04
N ALA A 173 -4.58 8.15 7.74
CA ALA A 173 -5.92 7.59 7.72
C ALA A 173 -6.96 8.55 8.32
N GLY A 174 -6.63 9.26 9.39
CA GLY A 174 -7.50 10.28 9.99
C GLY A 174 -7.74 11.46 9.04
N ILE A 175 -6.68 11.98 8.40
CA ILE A 175 -6.80 13.04 7.40
C ILE A 175 -7.65 12.57 6.22
N TRP A 176 -7.39 11.36 5.70
CA TRP A 176 -8.16 10.79 4.60
C TRP A 176 -9.63 10.60 5.00
N PHE A 177 -9.92 10.14 6.22
CA PHE A 177 -11.28 9.98 6.71
C PHE A 177 -12.05 11.30 6.63
N VAL A 178 -11.42 12.39 7.08
CA VAL A 178 -12.01 13.73 7.07
C VAL A 178 -12.24 14.22 5.64
N VAL A 179 -11.23 14.10 4.78
CA VAL A 179 -11.27 14.63 3.39
C VAL A 179 -12.11 13.77 2.44
N GLY A 180 -12.21 12.46 2.70
CA GLY A 180 -12.89 11.49 1.84
C GLY A 180 -14.31 11.19 2.32
N PRO A 181 -14.53 10.11 3.10
CA PRO A 181 -15.86 9.65 3.47
C PRO A 181 -16.66 10.67 4.30
N LEU A 182 -16.02 11.40 5.23
CA LEU A 182 -16.71 12.42 6.02
C LEU A 182 -17.13 13.60 5.15
N TRP A 183 -16.25 14.12 4.31
CA TRP A 183 -16.61 15.20 3.37
C TRP A 183 -17.69 14.76 2.37
N ALA A 184 -17.60 13.55 1.82
CA ALA A 184 -18.56 13.03 0.85
C ALA A 184 -19.92 12.66 1.45
N THR A 185 -20.02 12.51 2.77
CA THR A 185 -21.30 12.36 3.48
C THR A 185 -21.92 13.72 3.80
N VAL A 186 -21.12 14.72 4.17
CA VAL A 186 -21.59 16.08 4.46
C VAL A 186 -21.93 16.86 3.19
N PHE A 187 -21.13 16.71 2.13
CA PHE A 187 -21.28 17.39 0.84
C PHE A 187 -21.35 16.41 -0.33
N PRO A 188 -22.45 15.65 -0.49
CA PRO A 188 -22.56 14.60 -1.50
C PRO A 188 -22.50 15.11 -2.96
N GLY A 189 -22.72 16.40 -3.21
CA GLY A 189 -22.80 16.98 -4.56
C GLY A 189 -24.03 16.50 -5.35
N SER A 190 -24.38 17.20 -6.43
CA SER A 190 -25.45 16.77 -7.33
C SER A 190 -25.07 15.46 -8.03
N GLY A 191 -25.93 14.44 -7.92
CA GLY A 191 -25.73 13.17 -8.62
C GLY A 191 -25.95 13.33 -10.13
N ASP A 192 -25.31 12.49 -10.94
CA ASP A 192 -25.45 12.42 -12.42
C ASP A 192 -26.88 11.96 -12.83
N ARG A 193 -27.92 12.76 -12.52
CA ARG A 193 -29.31 12.51 -12.95
C ARG A 193 -29.71 13.28 -14.22
N GLU A 194 -28.78 13.96 -14.89
CA GLU A 194 -29.14 14.96 -15.92
C GLU A 194 -28.75 14.63 -17.37
N HIS A 195 -28.64 13.36 -17.75
CA HIS A 195 -28.46 12.99 -19.17
C HIS A 195 -29.42 11.92 -19.71
N THR A 196 -30.53 11.63 -18.99
CA THR A 196 -31.62 10.79 -19.51
C THR A 196 -32.89 11.60 -19.81
N GLY A 197 -32.70 12.83 -20.31
CA GLY A 197 -33.75 13.64 -20.92
C GLY A 197 -33.68 13.54 -22.44
N VAL A 198 -34.02 12.36 -23.00
CA VAL A 198 -34.44 12.25 -24.40
C VAL A 198 -35.92 11.86 -24.36
N ARG A 199 -36.77 12.82 -24.70
CA ARG A 199 -38.10 12.59 -25.26
C ARG A 199 -38.19 13.41 -26.53
#